data_AF-A0A5V6NFX9-F1
#
_entry.id   AF-A0A5V6NFX9-F1
#
_cell.length_a   1.000
_cell.length_b   1.000
_cell.length_c   1.000
_cell.angle_alpha   90.00
_cell.angle_beta   90.00
_cell.angle_gamma   90.00
#
_symmetry.space_group_name_H-M   'P 1'
#
loop_
_entity.id
_entity.type
_entity.pdbx_description
1 polymer ?
#
loop_
_entity_poly.entity_id
_entity_poly.type
_entity_poly.pdbx_seq_one_letter_code
_entity_poly.pdbx_strand_id
1 'polypeptide(L)'
;MSQLSFADVFNMVRESAGSKISTQDTQPGSESYPSVQRLMSAQYSRSRFISVFKSTGRHMGRWEVFSDFLSLAASELDMARIRTPESMEHCRKICARYEASDIANMQEMFCLMVSALEAKFHDFLGAIFMELELGDNFRGQYFTPYSVQCLMARMLMPGVQNTVRREGIATVSDPACGAAGMLIAYAECLLEADINPSMHMFGSCIDIDPVAADMAFIQLSLLGIAAEVVTGNTLTMQFRRVRYTPVYYLNDFEQRLADLNRFRAMRDFMRTIQEAA
;
A
#
# COMPACT_ATOMS: atom_id res chain seq x y z
N MET A 1 -17.25 10.73 -28.28
CA MET A 1 -16.30 9.59 -28.28
C MET A 1 -16.10 9.21 -26.82
N SER A 2 -16.51 8.01 -26.42
CA SER A 2 -16.50 7.61 -25.00
C SER A 2 -15.06 7.38 -24.54
N GLN A 3 -14.63 8.16 -23.54
CA GLN A 3 -13.36 7.92 -22.86
C GLN A 3 -13.49 6.61 -22.06
N LEU A 4 -12.62 5.65 -22.35
CA LEU A 4 -12.50 4.43 -21.55
C LEU A 4 -12.15 4.83 -20.11
N SER A 5 -12.92 4.34 -19.16
CA SER A 5 -12.65 4.54 -17.73
C SER A 5 -11.51 3.61 -17.29
N PHE A 6 -10.80 3.94 -16.21
CA PHE A 6 -9.76 3.07 -15.64
C PHE A 6 -10.28 1.68 -15.26
N ALA A 7 -11.57 1.56 -14.93
CA ALA A 7 -12.22 0.27 -14.67
C ALA A 7 -12.26 -0.62 -15.93
N ASP A 8 -12.37 -0.03 -17.12
CA ASP A 8 -12.39 -0.76 -18.40
C ASP A 8 -11.01 -1.37 -18.70
N VAL A 9 -9.93 -0.72 -18.26
CA VAL A 9 -8.57 -1.26 -18.36
C VAL A 9 -8.35 -2.42 -17.40
N PHE A 10 -8.84 -2.35 -16.15
CA PHE A 10 -8.79 -3.47 -15.21
C PHE A 10 -9.51 -4.71 -15.74
N ASN A 11 -10.64 -4.52 -16.43
CA ASN A 11 -11.35 -5.61 -17.12
C ASN A 11 -10.55 -6.14 -18.32
N MET A 12 -9.93 -5.27 -19.13
CA MET A 12 -9.06 -5.70 -20.22
C MET A 12 -7.84 -6.52 -19.75
N VAL A 13 -7.23 -6.15 -18.62
CA VAL A 13 -6.13 -6.93 -18.03
C VAL A 13 -6.62 -8.31 -17.58
N ARG A 14 -7.79 -8.39 -16.94
CA ARG A 14 -8.44 -9.69 -16.61
C ARG A 14 -8.75 -10.52 -17.86
N GLU A 15 -9.27 -9.91 -18.92
CA GLU A 15 -9.58 -10.62 -20.18
C GLU A 15 -8.32 -11.12 -20.89
N SER A 16 -7.23 -10.33 -20.84
CA SER A 16 -5.92 -10.74 -21.35
C SER A 16 -5.30 -11.91 -20.58
N ALA A 17 -5.57 -11.98 -19.26
CA ALA A 17 -5.15 -13.09 -18.40
C ALA A 17 -6.05 -14.33 -18.57
N GLY A 18 -7.33 -14.15 -18.96
CA GLY A 18 -8.30 -15.22 -19.15
C GLY A 18 -8.20 -15.98 -20.48
N SER A 19 -7.46 -15.45 -21.47
CA SER A 19 -7.42 -16.02 -22.83
C SER A 19 -6.42 -17.18 -23.04
N LYS A 20 -5.76 -17.66 -21.98
CA LYS A 20 -4.86 -18.83 -22.05
C LYS A 20 -5.14 -19.86 -20.97
N ILE A 21 -6.33 -20.47 -21.01
CA ILE A 21 -6.54 -21.78 -20.38
C ILE A 21 -7.26 -22.67 -21.41
N SER A 22 -6.46 -23.29 -22.28
CA SER A 22 -6.89 -24.48 -23.01
C SER A 22 -6.54 -25.69 -22.16
N THR A 23 -7.57 -26.38 -21.69
CA THR A 23 -7.52 -27.64 -20.94
C THR A 23 -6.76 -28.72 -21.70
N GLN A 24 -5.61 -29.16 -21.16
CA GLN A 24 -5.15 -30.55 -21.27
C GLN A 24 -4.41 -30.95 -19.98
N ASP A 25 -4.83 -32.09 -19.43
CA ASP A 25 -4.37 -32.71 -18.19
C ASP A 25 -2.86 -32.99 -18.16
N THR A 26 -2.15 -32.52 -17.12
CA THR A 26 -1.02 -33.25 -16.53
C THR A 26 -0.75 -32.80 -15.07
N GLN A 27 -0.37 -33.76 -14.23
CA GLN A 27 -0.20 -33.71 -12.77
C GLN A 27 0.95 -32.79 -12.23
N PRO A 28 1.03 -32.53 -10.90
CA PRO A 28 1.59 -31.31 -10.33
C PRO A 28 3.12 -31.36 -10.20
N GLY A 29 3.79 -30.44 -10.88
CA GLY A 29 5.18 -30.08 -10.65
C GLY A 29 5.26 -28.64 -10.16
N SER A 30 6.02 -28.41 -9.08
CA SER A 30 6.31 -27.11 -8.51
C SER A 30 7.01 -26.19 -9.52
N GLU A 31 6.28 -25.33 -10.22
CA GLU A 31 6.88 -24.27 -11.03
C GLU A 31 7.32 -23.11 -10.12
N SER A 32 8.55 -23.22 -9.60
CA SER A 32 9.29 -22.08 -9.07
C SER A 32 9.74 -21.20 -10.24
N TYR A 33 8.99 -20.15 -10.53
CA TYR A 33 9.43 -19.11 -11.46
C TYR A 33 10.62 -18.35 -10.85
N PRO A 34 11.76 -18.25 -11.57
CA PRO A 34 13.04 -17.87 -10.97
C PRO A 34 12.99 -16.42 -10.48
N SER A 35 13.30 -16.24 -9.20
CA SER A 35 13.34 -14.95 -8.46
C SER A 35 14.05 -13.82 -9.22
N VAL A 36 15.06 -14.16 -10.03
CA VAL A 36 15.82 -13.22 -10.87
C VAL A 36 14.93 -12.53 -11.91
N GLN A 37 13.98 -13.25 -12.54
CA GLN A 37 13.12 -12.67 -13.56
C GLN A 37 12.11 -11.67 -12.97
N ARG A 38 11.58 -11.96 -11.76
CA ARG A 38 10.77 -11.01 -10.97
C ARG A 38 11.58 -9.81 -10.50
N LEU A 39 12.82 -10.00 -10.07
CA LEU A 39 13.68 -8.88 -9.67
C LEU A 39 13.99 -7.94 -10.85
N MET A 40 14.27 -8.52 -12.02
CA MET A 40 14.51 -7.75 -13.24
C MET A 40 13.26 -6.99 -13.70
N SER A 41 12.05 -7.56 -13.54
CA SER A 41 10.81 -6.86 -13.85
C SER A 41 10.54 -5.70 -12.87
N ALA A 42 10.87 -5.85 -11.58
CA ALA A 42 10.73 -4.77 -10.59
C ALA A 42 11.67 -3.59 -10.90
N GLN A 43 12.96 -3.87 -11.16
CA GLN A 43 13.93 -2.82 -11.48
C GLN A 43 13.60 -2.13 -12.81
N TYR A 44 13.20 -2.90 -13.82
CA TYR A 44 12.74 -2.33 -15.09
C TYR A 44 11.52 -1.42 -14.89
N SER A 45 10.52 -1.88 -14.15
CA SER A 45 9.29 -1.11 -13.88
C SER A 45 9.61 0.19 -13.17
N ARG A 46 10.52 0.14 -12.19
CA ARG A 46 11.04 1.32 -11.47
C ARG A 46 11.76 2.31 -12.38
N SER A 47 12.72 1.85 -13.17
CA SER A 47 13.47 2.72 -14.09
C SER A 47 12.55 3.35 -15.15
N ARG A 48 11.58 2.57 -15.67
CA ARG A 48 10.58 3.07 -16.61
C ARG A 48 9.64 4.08 -15.95
N PHE A 49 9.17 3.82 -14.73
CA PHE A 49 8.34 4.74 -13.95
C PHE A 49 9.01 6.10 -13.84
N ILE A 50 10.28 6.13 -13.43
CA ILE A 50 11.07 7.37 -13.30
C ILE A 50 11.19 8.10 -14.64
N SER A 51 11.44 7.37 -15.72
CA SER A 51 11.54 7.96 -17.06
C SER A 51 10.22 8.59 -17.50
N VAL A 52 9.09 7.90 -17.31
CA VAL A 52 7.75 8.38 -17.65
C VAL A 52 7.44 9.61 -16.81
N PHE A 53 7.63 9.52 -15.49
CA PHE A 53 7.45 10.63 -14.55
C PHE A 53 8.20 11.90 -14.95
N LYS A 54 9.49 11.79 -15.32
CA LYS A 54 10.31 12.93 -15.77
C LYS A 54 9.76 13.57 -17.04
N SER A 55 9.03 12.81 -17.86
CA SER A 55 8.45 13.29 -19.12
C SER A 55 7.02 13.83 -18.99
N THR A 56 6.32 13.55 -17.88
CA THR A 56 4.93 13.96 -17.60
C THR A 56 4.85 15.39 -17.06
N GLY A 57 3.93 16.18 -17.60
CA GLY A 57 3.58 17.51 -17.10
C GLY A 57 4.79 18.44 -17.01
N ARG A 58 5.67 18.46 -18.02
CA ARG A 58 7.02 19.10 -17.95
C ARG A 58 7.02 20.57 -17.56
N HIS A 59 5.88 21.25 -17.72
CA HIS A 59 5.69 22.65 -17.37
C HIS A 59 5.39 22.87 -15.87
N MET A 60 5.13 21.80 -15.11
CA MET A 60 4.76 21.84 -13.69
C MET A 60 5.93 21.48 -12.75
N GLY A 61 5.80 21.80 -11.47
CA GLY A 61 6.78 21.37 -10.45
C GLY A 61 6.78 19.84 -10.28
N ARG A 62 7.95 19.22 -10.10
CA ARG A 62 8.04 17.75 -9.98
C ARG A 62 7.27 17.22 -8.77
N TRP A 63 7.35 17.91 -7.64
CA TRP A 63 6.56 17.59 -6.45
C TRP A 63 5.05 17.64 -6.72
N GLU A 64 4.59 18.66 -7.45
CA GLU A 64 3.17 18.81 -7.80
C GLU A 64 2.69 17.65 -8.69
N VAL A 65 3.47 17.28 -9.72
CA VAL A 65 3.14 16.13 -10.58
C VAL A 65 3.07 14.82 -9.79
N PHE A 66 3.99 14.64 -8.83
CA PHE A 66 4.01 13.43 -8.00
C PHE A 66 2.81 13.39 -7.04
N SER A 67 2.54 14.52 -6.37
CA SER A 67 1.40 14.67 -5.46
C SER A 67 0.06 14.46 -6.17
N ASP A 68 -0.07 14.98 -7.40
CA ASP A 68 -1.26 14.79 -8.24
C ASP A 68 -1.43 13.33 -8.66
N PHE A 69 -0.34 12.67 -9.09
CA PHE A 69 -0.35 11.25 -9.41
C PHE A 69 -0.82 10.40 -8.22
N LEU A 70 -0.27 10.66 -7.02
CA LEU A 70 -0.66 9.97 -5.79
C LEU A 70 -2.12 10.26 -5.42
N SER A 71 -2.58 11.50 -5.56
CA SER A 71 -3.96 11.87 -5.28
C SER A 71 -4.94 11.11 -6.19
N LEU A 72 -4.64 11.00 -7.49
CA LEU A 72 -5.44 10.22 -8.42
C LEU A 72 -5.40 8.72 -8.07
N ALA A 73 -4.22 8.14 -7.87
CA ALA A 73 -4.06 6.73 -7.55
C ALA A 73 -4.76 6.34 -6.23
N ALA A 74 -4.63 7.18 -5.20
CA ALA A 74 -5.28 6.95 -3.91
C ALA A 74 -6.80 7.07 -4.00
N SER A 75 -7.33 8.01 -4.79
CA SER A 75 -8.78 8.13 -5.00
C SER A 75 -9.40 6.90 -5.68
N GLU A 76 -8.69 6.27 -6.61
CA GLU A 76 -9.12 5.03 -7.27
C GLU A 76 -9.07 3.81 -6.35
N LEU A 77 -8.29 3.85 -5.28
CA LEU A 77 -8.15 2.75 -4.31
C LEU A 77 -9.03 2.94 -3.07
N ASP A 78 -9.54 4.15 -2.81
CA ASP A 78 -10.38 4.49 -1.68
C ASP A 78 -11.82 4.00 -1.90
N MET A 79 -12.08 2.71 -1.60
CA MET A 79 -13.39 2.07 -1.81
C MET A 79 -14.56 2.84 -1.18
N ALA A 80 -14.34 3.54 -0.07
CA ALA A 80 -15.38 4.31 0.61
C ALA A 80 -15.72 5.61 -0.14
N ARG A 81 -14.81 6.16 -0.93
CA ARG A 81 -14.94 7.49 -1.54
C ARG A 81 -14.85 7.53 -3.07
N ILE A 82 -14.44 6.44 -3.71
CA ILE A 82 -14.16 6.38 -5.15
C ILE A 82 -15.30 6.91 -6.04
N ARG A 83 -16.56 6.73 -5.63
CA ARG A 83 -17.74 7.18 -6.39
C ARG A 83 -18.45 8.41 -5.81
N THR A 84 -17.86 9.11 -4.84
CA THR A 84 -18.51 10.31 -4.30
C THR A 84 -18.33 11.50 -5.24
N PRO A 85 -19.32 12.42 -5.32
CA PRO A 85 -19.21 13.62 -6.14
C PRO A 85 -17.96 14.46 -5.83
N GLU A 86 -17.57 14.53 -4.56
CA GLU A 86 -16.41 15.29 -4.10
C GLU A 86 -15.11 14.67 -4.63
N SER A 87 -14.98 13.34 -4.59
CA SER A 87 -13.80 12.61 -5.10
C SER A 87 -13.70 12.77 -6.62
N MET A 88 -14.81 12.54 -7.34
CA MET A 88 -14.87 12.69 -8.79
C MET A 88 -14.52 14.13 -9.25
N GLU A 89 -15.08 15.14 -8.58
CA GLU A 89 -14.79 16.54 -8.90
C GLU A 89 -13.33 16.91 -8.59
N HIS A 90 -12.76 16.39 -7.50
CA HIS A 90 -11.35 16.58 -7.19
C HIS A 90 -10.45 15.97 -8.26
N CYS A 91 -10.65 14.70 -8.63
CA CYS A 91 -9.91 14.04 -9.70
C CYS A 91 -10.08 14.79 -11.04
N ARG A 92 -11.30 15.23 -11.38
CA ARG A 92 -11.56 16.02 -12.59
C ARG A 92 -10.75 17.32 -12.63
N LYS A 93 -10.67 18.04 -11.50
CA LYS A 93 -9.86 19.27 -11.38
C LYS A 93 -8.36 19.00 -11.57
N ILE A 94 -7.86 17.90 -11.03
CA ILE A 94 -6.46 17.48 -11.26
C ILE A 94 -6.26 17.22 -12.75
N CYS A 95 -7.06 16.33 -13.35
CA CYS A 95 -6.91 15.93 -14.75
C CYS A 95 -7.03 17.12 -15.73
N ALA A 96 -7.84 18.13 -15.41
CA ALA A 96 -8.00 19.32 -16.25
C ALA A 96 -6.72 20.18 -16.40
N ARG A 97 -5.70 19.98 -15.54
CA ARG A 97 -4.40 20.66 -15.65
C ARG A 97 -3.42 19.97 -16.59
N TYR A 98 -3.72 18.75 -17.04
CA TYR A 98 -2.80 17.91 -17.80
C TYR A 98 -3.27 17.71 -19.24
N GLU A 99 -2.31 17.57 -20.16
CA GLU A 99 -2.61 17.16 -21.52
C GLU A 99 -3.00 15.67 -21.58
N ALA A 100 -3.69 15.26 -22.65
CA ALA A 100 -4.10 13.86 -22.80
C ALA A 100 -2.92 12.87 -22.76
N SER A 101 -1.75 13.26 -23.29
CA SER A 101 -0.52 12.48 -23.20
C SER A 101 0.02 12.37 -21.78
N ASP A 102 -0.12 13.42 -20.97
CA ASP A 102 0.30 13.39 -19.57
C ASP A 102 -0.62 12.50 -18.73
N ILE A 103 -1.93 12.53 -19.00
CA ILE A 103 -2.88 11.60 -18.39
C ILE A 103 -2.52 10.16 -18.75
N ALA A 104 -2.26 9.87 -20.03
CA ALA A 104 -1.81 8.55 -20.48
C ALA A 104 -0.54 8.09 -19.74
N ASN A 105 0.43 8.99 -19.56
CA ASN A 105 1.64 8.72 -18.77
C ASN A 105 1.33 8.41 -17.30
N MET A 106 0.36 9.11 -16.67
CA MET A 106 -0.08 8.79 -15.31
C MET A 106 -0.67 7.37 -15.21
N GLN A 107 -1.41 6.93 -16.23
CA GLN A 107 -1.93 5.55 -16.27
C GLN A 107 -0.78 4.54 -16.44
N GLU A 108 0.20 4.84 -17.31
CA GLU A 108 1.40 4.01 -17.47
C GLU A 108 2.17 3.90 -16.15
N MET A 109 2.38 5.02 -15.44
CA MET A 109 3.02 5.04 -14.12
C MET A 109 2.27 4.17 -13.10
N PHE A 110 0.93 4.23 -13.08
CA PHE A 110 0.14 3.38 -12.19
C PHE A 110 0.35 1.89 -12.49
N CYS A 111 0.32 1.49 -13.76
CA CYS A 111 0.57 0.11 -14.17
C CYS A 111 1.98 -0.36 -13.78
N LEU A 112 3.00 0.47 -14.00
CA LEU A 112 4.39 0.17 -13.64
C LEU A 112 4.57 0.01 -12.11
N MET A 113 3.90 0.83 -11.31
CA MET A 113 3.88 0.70 -9.86
C MET A 113 3.26 -0.63 -9.43
N VAL A 114 2.12 -1.01 -10.00
CA VAL A 114 1.47 -2.31 -9.73
C VAL A 114 2.41 -3.46 -10.10
N SER A 115 3.02 -3.43 -11.29
CA SER A 115 3.99 -4.45 -11.73
C SER A 115 5.21 -4.54 -10.82
N ALA A 116 5.70 -3.42 -10.29
CA ALA A 116 6.83 -3.41 -9.37
C ALA A 116 6.47 -4.04 -8.01
N LEU A 117 5.30 -3.70 -7.47
CA LEU A 117 4.82 -4.22 -6.18
C LEU A 117 4.42 -5.69 -6.25
N GLU A 118 3.85 -6.14 -7.36
CA GLU A 118 3.55 -7.56 -7.62
C GLU A 118 4.84 -8.41 -7.70
N ALA A 119 5.87 -7.86 -8.34
CA ALA A 119 7.13 -8.58 -8.53
C ALA A 119 7.87 -8.81 -7.20
N LYS A 120 7.80 -7.86 -6.26
CA LYS A 120 8.46 -7.95 -4.96
C LYS A 120 7.84 -6.98 -3.94
N PHE A 121 7.70 -7.42 -2.68
CA PHE A 121 7.46 -6.55 -1.53
C PHE A 121 8.64 -5.61 -1.29
N HIS A 122 8.41 -4.31 -1.43
CA HIS A 122 9.36 -3.28 -1.06
C HIS A 122 8.66 -1.93 -0.95
N ASP A 123 9.32 -0.97 -0.31
CA ASP A 123 8.89 0.43 -0.33
C ASP A 123 9.22 1.08 -1.68
N PHE A 124 8.38 0.85 -2.68
CA PHE A 124 8.52 1.39 -4.03
C PHE A 124 8.38 2.91 -4.05
N LEU A 125 7.27 3.44 -3.52
CA LEU A 125 6.98 4.87 -3.58
C LEU A 125 7.94 5.67 -2.70
N GLY A 126 8.30 5.17 -1.52
CA GLY A 126 9.32 5.80 -0.68
C GLY A 126 10.68 5.82 -1.35
N ALA A 127 11.10 4.73 -2.01
CA ALA A 127 12.37 4.70 -2.74
C ALA A 127 12.38 5.64 -3.95
N ILE A 128 11.26 5.78 -4.67
CA ILE A 128 11.10 6.75 -5.76
C ILE A 128 11.15 8.18 -5.23
N PHE A 129 10.44 8.48 -4.15
CA PHE A 129 10.39 9.80 -3.52
C PHE A 129 11.78 10.28 -3.10
N MET A 130 12.56 9.38 -2.50
CA MET A 130 13.95 9.65 -2.11
C MET A 130 14.88 9.82 -3.31
N GLU A 131 14.81 8.95 -4.34
CA GLU A 131 15.68 9.07 -5.53
C GLU A 131 15.41 10.34 -6.33
N LEU A 132 14.15 10.77 -6.40
CA LEU A 132 13.76 11.97 -7.12
C LEU A 132 13.95 13.25 -6.30
N GLU A 133 14.44 13.14 -5.06
CA GLU A 133 14.64 14.25 -4.13
C GLU A 133 13.37 15.11 -3.97
N LEU A 134 12.21 14.45 -3.92
CA LEU A 134 10.91 15.13 -3.79
C LEU A 134 10.61 15.56 -2.35
N GLY A 135 11.45 15.17 -1.40
CA GLY A 135 11.35 15.59 -0.01
C GLY A 135 11.57 17.10 0.15
N ASP A 136 10.90 17.66 1.15
CA ASP A 136 11.21 19.01 1.60
C ASP A 136 12.55 18.99 2.36
N ASN A 137 13.64 19.33 1.65
CA ASN A 137 15.00 19.38 2.20
C ASN A 137 15.10 20.29 3.44
N PHE A 138 14.23 21.31 3.58
CA PHE A 138 14.17 22.16 4.77
C PHE A 138 13.48 21.49 5.96
N ARG A 139 12.61 20.51 5.73
CA ARG A 139 11.99 19.68 6.78
C ARG A 139 12.78 18.42 7.11
N GLY A 140 13.83 18.11 6.35
CA GLY A 140 14.68 16.93 6.58
C GLY A 140 13.90 15.62 6.48
N GLN A 141 12.93 15.53 5.55
CA GLN A 141 12.16 14.31 5.35
C GLN A 141 13.03 13.26 4.66
N TYR A 142 13.58 12.33 5.44
CA TYR A 142 14.31 11.17 4.95
C TYR A 142 13.58 9.91 5.39
N PHE A 143 13.23 9.05 4.43
CA PHE A 143 12.66 7.75 4.75
C PHE A 143 13.74 6.78 5.19
N THR A 144 13.39 5.92 6.15
CA THR A 144 14.28 4.85 6.61
C THR A 144 14.57 3.90 5.46
N PRO A 145 15.85 3.61 5.14
CA PRO A 145 16.18 2.67 4.08
C PRO A 145 15.50 1.31 4.29
N TYR A 146 14.95 0.73 3.22
CA TYR A 146 14.15 -0.49 3.31
C TYR A 146 14.91 -1.67 3.91
N SER A 147 16.23 -1.76 3.73
CA SER A 147 17.07 -2.77 4.35
C SER A 147 17.09 -2.69 5.89
N VAL A 148 17.05 -1.48 6.46
CA VAL A 148 16.97 -1.25 7.90
C VAL A 148 15.59 -1.64 8.42
N GLN A 149 14.53 -1.28 7.69
CA GLN A 149 13.16 -1.68 8.01
C GLN A 149 13.01 -3.22 8.02
N CYS A 150 13.57 -3.90 7.01
CA CYS A 150 13.62 -5.36 6.95
C CYS A 150 14.36 -5.97 8.14
N LEU A 151 15.53 -5.43 8.50
CA LEU A 151 16.29 -5.88 9.66
C LEU A 151 15.44 -5.79 10.93
N MET A 152 14.82 -4.63 11.17
CA MET A 152 13.98 -4.39 12.34
C MET A 152 12.77 -5.33 12.38
N ALA A 153 12.06 -5.50 11.25
CA ALA A 153 10.92 -6.41 11.16
C ALA A 153 11.31 -7.86 11.49
N ARG A 154 12.44 -8.35 10.95
CA ARG A 154 12.95 -9.70 11.23
C ARG A 154 13.29 -9.91 12.70
N MET A 155 13.91 -8.93 13.34
CA MET A 155 14.25 -9.01 14.77
C MET A 155 13.01 -9.15 15.67
N LEU A 156 11.89 -8.54 15.29
CA LEU A 156 10.65 -8.54 16.06
C LEU A 156 9.65 -9.63 15.64
N MET A 157 9.94 -10.34 14.53
CA MET A 157 9.07 -11.35 13.94
C MET A 157 8.64 -12.48 14.90
N PRO A 158 9.50 -13.00 15.80
CA PRO A 158 9.06 -14.04 16.74
C PRO A 158 7.88 -13.59 17.62
N GLY A 159 7.87 -12.32 18.05
CA GLY A 159 6.76 -11.75 18.83
C GLY A 159 5.48 -11.58 18.01
N VAL A 160 5.62 -11.18 16.74
CA VAL A 160 4.51 -11.06 15.80
C VAL A 160 3.88 -12.42 15.52
N GLN A 161 4.68 -13.44 15.19
CA GLN A 161 4.21 -14.81 14.97
C GLN A 161 3.49 -15.40 16.20
N ASN A 162 4.02 -15.14 17.41
CA ASN A 162 3.36 -15.55 18.65
C ASN A 162 2.00 -14.87 18.83
N THR A 163 1.90 -13.60 18.44
CA THR A 163 0.65 -12.84 18.50
C THR A 163 -0.36 -13.40 17.51
N VAL A 164 0.03 -13.65 16.25
CA VAL A 164 -0.84 -14.30 15.26
C VAL A 164 -1.33 -15.66 15.74
N ARG A 165 -0.45 -16.50 16.30
CA ARG A 165 -0.83 -17.82 16.84
C ARG A 165 -1.84 -17.75 17.97
N ARG A 166 -1.71 -16.76 18.87
CA ARG A 166 -2.57 -16.61 20.06
C ARG A 166 -3.88 -15.88 19.75
N GLU A 167 -3.83 -14.88 18.89
CA GLU A 167 -4.89 -13.88 18.73
C GLU A 167 -5.46 -13.83 17.30
N GLY A 168 -4.89 -14.60 16.38
CA GLY A 168 -5.30 -14.66 14.98
C GLY A 168 -4.88 -13.44 14.14
N ILE A 169 -4.62 -12.29 14.76
CA ILE A 169 -4.26 -11.04 14.09
C ILE A 169 -3.14 -10.34 14.87
N ALA A 170 -2.08 -9.94 14.15
CA ALA A 170 -1.09 -9.00 14.65
C ALA A 170 -1.47 -7.58 14.22
N THR A 171 -1.57 -6.69 15.21
CA THR A 171 -1.77 -5.24 14.98
C THR A 171 -0.41 -4.55 15.04
N VAL A 172 0.00 -3.90 13.96
CA VAL A 172 1.28 -3.18 13.86
C VAL A 172 0.98 -1.70 13.70
N SER A 173 1.53 -0.87 14.58
CA SER A 173 1.33 0.59 14.54
C SER A 173 2.63 1.30 14.18
N ASP A 174 2.53 2.26 13.27
CA ASP A 174 3.60 3.18 12.90
C ASP A 174 3.07 4.63 12.96
N PRO A 175 3.41 5.40 14.02
CA PRO A 175 2.88 6.74 14.27
C PRO A 175 3.54 7.85 13.45
N ALA A 176 4.56 7.53 12.64
CA ALA A 176 5.23 8.45 11.73
C ALA A 176 5.64 7.67 10.47
N CYS A 177 4.62 7.13 9.78
CA CYS A 177 4.79 5.97 8.92
C CYS A 177 5.55 6.24 7.62
N GLY A 178 5.71 7.49 7.19
CA GLY A 178 6.21 7.82 5.87
C GLY A 178 5.37 7.12 4.80
N ALA A 179 6.05 6.47 3.86
CA ALA A 179 5.43 5.63 2.82
C ALA A 179 5.02 4.22 3.31
N ALA A 180 5.00 3.97 4.62
CA ALA A 180 4.69 2.70 5.29
C ALA A 180 5.67 1.54 5.02
N GLY A 181 6.93 1.84 4.69
CA GLY A 181 7.97 0.82 4.45
C GLY A 181 8.14 -0.17 5.61
N MET A 182 7.93 0.25 6.86
CA MET A 182 7.96 -0.65 8.02
C MET A 182 6.84 -1.70 7.99
N LEU A 183 5.61 -1.30 7.67
CA LEU A 183 4.48 -2.23 7.56
C LEU A 183 4.68 -3.20 6.39
N ILE A 184 5.22 -2.71 5.27
CA ILE A 184 5.56 -3.54 4.11
C ILE A 184 6.62 -4.59 4.52
N ALA A 185 7.64 -4.21 5.27
CA ALA A 185 8.68 -5.12 5.75
C ALA A 185 8.14 -6.20 6.70
N TYR A 186 7.19 -5.85 7.59
CA TYR A 186 6.50 -6.84 8.42
C TYR A 186 5.67 -7.82 7.58
N ALA A 187 4.94 -7.33 6.59
CA ALA A 187 4.16 -8.18 5.69
C ALA A 187 5.06 -9.11 4.86
N GLU A 188 6.20 -8.63 4.36
CA GLU A 188 7.21 -9.45 3.68
C GLU A 188 7.72 -10.58 4.60
N CYS A 189 8.06 -10.26 5.84
CA CYS A 189 8.53 -11.27 6.80
C CYS A 189 7.45 -12.28 7.20
N LEU A 190 6.17 -11.88 7.23
CA LEU A 190 5.05 -12.80 7.47
C LEU A 190 4.90 -13.77 6.29
N LEU A 191 4.99 -13.28 5.05
CA LEU A 191 4.96 -14.12 3.86
C LEU A 191 6.12 -15.12 3.84
N GLU A 192 7.33 -14.70 4.20
CA GLU A 192 8.48 -15.61 4.33
C GLU A 192 8.29 -16.69 5.41
N ALA A 193 7.44 -16.40 6.40
CA ALA A 193 7.04 -17.33 7.45
C ALA A 193 5.79 -18.16 7.10
N ASP A 194 5.32 -18.12 5.85
CA ASP A 194 4.11 -18.79 5.36
C ASP A 194 2.82 -18.33 6.09
N ILE A 195 2.79 -17.08 6.53
CA ILE A 195 1.63 -16.44 7.16
C ILE A 195 1.08 -15.39 6.21
N ASN A 196 -0.19 -15.53 5.80
CA ASN A 196 -0.85 -14.58 4.93
C ASN A 196 -1.12 -13.23 5.63
N PRO A 197 -0.42 -12.13 5.29
CA PRO A 197 -0.61 -10.84 5.93
C PRO A 197 -2.00 -10.24 5.67
N SER A 198 -2.62 -10.50 4.51
CA SER A 198 -3.97 -10.02 4.20
C SER A 198 -5.03 -10.54 5.17
N MET A 199 -4.78 -11.70 5.79
CA MET A 199 -5.66 -12.27 6.80
C MET A 199 -5.19 -11.96 8.21
N HIS A 200 -3.88 -11.97 8.48
CA HIS A 200 -3.36 -12.04 9.84
C HIS A 200 -2.67 -10.75 10.32
N MET A 201 -2.65 -9.69 9.53
CA MET A 201 -2.01 -8.43 9.91
C MET A 201 -2.96 -7.25 9.70
N PHE A 202 -2.99 -6.34 10.67
CA PHE A 202 -3.63 -5.03 10.55
C PHE A 202 -2.61 -3.92 10.82
N GLY A 203 -2.48 -2.97 9.89
CA GLY A 203 -1.63 -1.80 10.02
C GLY A 203 -2.38 -0.57 10.54
N SER A 204 -1.81 0.15 11.50
CA SER A 204 -2.26 1.48 11.91
C SER A 204 -1.16 2.50 11.63
N CYS A 205 -1.36 3.31 10.60
CA CYS A 205 -0.37 4.23 10.05
C CYS A 205 -0.81 5.67 10.26
N ILE A 206 0.05 6.51 10.82
CA ILE A 206 -0.20 7.94 10.96
C ILE A 206 0.99 8.70 10.37
N ASP A 207 0.71 9.69 9.52
CA ASP A 207 1.72 10.66 9.10
C ASP A 207 1.15 12.09 9.07
N ILE A 208 2.01 13.06 9.38
CA ILE A 208 1.64 14.48 9.35
C ILE A 208 1.57 15.00 7.92
N ASP A 209 2.36 14.43 7.00
CA ASP A 209 2.42 14.78 5.59
C ASP A 209 1.36 14.00 4.78
N PRO A 210 0.40 14.69 4.12
CA PRO A 210 -0.57 14.04 3.26
C PRO A 210 0.06 13.22 2.12
N VAL A 211 1.20 13.65 1.55
CA VAL A 211 1.86 12.93 0.45
C VAL A 211 2.45 11.61 0.94
N ALA A 212 3.08 11.61 2.11
CA ALA A 212 3.55 10.39 2.77
C ALA A 212 2.38 9.43 3.07
N ALA A 213 1.29 9.95 3.64
CA ALA A 213 0.09 9.17 3.92
C ALA A 213 -0.55 8.59 2.64
N ASP A 214 -0.55 9.33 1.52
CA ASP A 214 -1.01 8.81 0.23
C ASP A 214 -0.12 7.65 -0.27
N MET A 215 1.20 7.78 -0.18
CA MET A 215 2.12 6.69 -0.53
C MET A 215 1.87 5.44 0.31
N ALA A 216 1.75 5.61 1.64
CA ALA A 216 1.40 4.52 2.55
C ALA A 216 0.08 3.83 2.14
N PHE A 217 -0.97 4.63 1.93
CA PHE A 217 -2.29 4.11 1.56
C PHE A 217 -2.26 3.30 0.26
N ILE A 218 -1.61 3.81 -0.79
CA ILE A 218 -1.51 3.15 -2.09
C ILE A 218 -0.76 1.83 -1.98
N GLN A 219 0.44 1.84 -1.37
CA GLN A 219 1.26 0.63 -1.29
C GLN A 219 0.59 -0.47 -0.48
N LEU A 220 0.03 -0.13 0.70
CA LEU A 220 -0.68 -1.10 1.53
C LEU A 220 -1.93 -1.64 0.83
N SER A 221 -2.64 -0.80 0.08
CA SER A 221 -3.80 -1.24 -0.72
C SER A 221 -3.41 -2.24 -1.82
N LEU A 222 -2.35 -1.95 -2.58
CA LEU A 222 -1.90 -2.79 -3.69
C LEU A 222 -1.21 -4.08 -3.23
N LEU A 223 -0.52 -4.05 -2.09
CA LEU A 223 0.10 -5.23 -1.46
C LEU A 223 -0.90 -6.10 -0.68
N GLY A 224 -2.17 -5.72 -0.65
CA GLY A 224 -3.22 -6.49 -0.01
C GLY A 224 -3.12 -6.49 1.53
N ILE A 225 -2.65 -5.41 2.13
CA ILE A 225 -2.52 -5.30 3.59
C ILE A 225 -3.71 -4.51 4.14
N ALA A 226 -4.43 -5.08 5.11
CA ALA A 226 -5.49 -4.37 5.81
C ALA A 226 -4.87 -3.29 6.70
N ALA A 227 -5.27 -2.04 6.51
CA ALA A 227 -4.73 -0.94 7.29
C ALA A 227 -5.69 0.25 7.39
N GLU A 228 -5.53 1.01 8.47
CA GLU A 228 -5.96 2.40 8.56
C GLU A 228 -4.76 3.32 8.31
N VAL A 229 -4.96 4.34 7.48
CA VAL A 229 -3.96 5.36 7.17
C VAL A 229 -4.54 6.73 7.49
N VAL A 230 -3.93 7.39 8.46
CA VAL A 230 -4.36 8.66 9.03
C VAL A 230 -3.40 9.76 8.62
N THR A 231 -3.93 10.82 8.03
CA THR A 231 -3.18 12.08 7.86
C THR A 231 -3.45 12.96 9.07
N GLY A 232 -2.44 13.19 9.91
CA GLY A 232 -2.61 13.93 11.16
C GLY A 232 -1.36 14.00 12.02
N ASN A 233 -1.45 14.72 13.13
CA ASN A 233 -0.34 14.85 14.07
C ASN A 233 -0.53 13.88 15.23
N THR A 234 0.37 12.89 15.32
CA THR A 234 0.33 11.86 16.37
C THR A 234 0.56 12.43 17.78
N LEU A 235 1.35 13.49 17.93
CA LEU A 235 1.61 14.11 19.24
C LEU A 235 0.41 14.87 19.77
N THR A 236 -0.35 15.54 18.89
CA THR A 236 -1.54 16.32 19.29
C THR A 236 -2.86 15.56 19.12
N MET A 237 -2.82 14.39 18.49
CA MET A 237 -3.98 13.59 18.09
C MET A 237 -4.99 14.36 17.21
N GLN A 238 -4.53 15.39 16.50
CA GLN A 238 -5.35 16.14 15.56
C GLN A 238 -5.28 15.46 14.18
N PHE A 239 -6.37 14.79 13.81
CA PHE A 239 -6.48 14.04 12.58
C PHE A 239 -7.30 14.82 11.53
N ARG A 240 -6.80 14.84 10.30
CA ARG A 240 -7.41 15.56 9.17
C ARG A 240 -8.13 14.62 8.21
N ARG A 241 -7.61 13.41 8.04
CA ARG A 241 -8.17 12.40 7.13
C ARG A 241 -7.87 11.00 7.67
N VAL A 242 -8.83 10.10 7.51
CA VAL A 242 -8.67 8.66 7.77
C VAL A 242 -9.13 7.91 6.52
N ARG A 243 -8.36 6.91 6.11
CA ARG A 243 -8.68 5.99 5.02
C ARG A 243 -8.40 4.56 5.45
N TYR A 244 -9.20 3.63 4.95
CA TYR A 244 -9.00 2.20 5.15
C TYR A 244 -8.71 1.54 3.81
N THR A 245 -7.72 0.66 3.77
CA THR A 245 -7.33 -0.04 2.54
C THR A 245 -8.44 -1.01 2.09
N PRO A 246 -8.52 -1.39 0.79
CA PRO A 246 -9.53 -2.32 0.31
C PRO A 246 -9.64 -3.61 1.13
N VAL A 247 -8.51 -4.19 1.55
CA VAL A 247 -8.48 -5.44 2.33
C VAL A 247 -9.11 -5.29 3.72
N TYR A 248 -9.12 -4.08 4.29
CA TYR A 248 -9.86 -3.82 5.53
C TYR A 248 -11.35 -4.18 5.36
N TYR A 249 -11.96 -3.76 4.25
CA TYR A 249 -13.36 -4.02 3.95
C TYR A 249 -13.59 -5.47 3.49
N LEU A 250 -12.76 -5.96 2.58
CA LEU A 250 -12.93 -7.29 1.96
C LEU A 250 -12.82 -8.43 2.97
N ASN A 251 -11.99 -8.27 4.01
CA ASN A 251 -11.74 -9.27 5.05
C ASN A 251 -12.38 -8.91 6.40
N ASP A 252 -13.34 -7.99 6.42
CA ASP A 252 -14.14 -7.58 7.59
C ASP A 252 -13.28 -7.25 8.83
N PHE A 253 -12.21 -6.47 8.63
CA PHE A 253 -11.30 -6.14 9.72
C PHE A 253 -11.95 -5.28 10.81
N GLU A 254 -13.00 -4.53 10.50
CA GLU A 254 -13.78 -3.79 11.50
C GLU A 254 -14.29 -4.74 12.60
N GLN A 255 -15.05 -5.77 12.19
CA GLN A 255 -15.61 -6.74 13.13
C GLN A 255 -14.52 -7.57 13.80
N ARG A 256 -13.51 -8.02 13.03
CA ARG A 256 -12.42 -8.85 13.56
C ARG A 256 -11.59 -8.12 14.62
N LEU A 257 -11.33 -6.83 14.45
CA LEU A 257 -10.63 -6.01 15.44
C LEU A 257 -11.52 -5.75 16.67
N ALA A 258 -12.82 -5.52 16.48
CA ALA A 258 -13.76 -5.37 17.59
C ALA A 258 -13.80 -6.63 18.47
N ASP A 259 -13.87 -7.81 17.85
CA ASP A 259 -13.88 -9.09 18.57
C ASP A 259 -12.55 -9.37 19.26
N LEU A 260 -11.41 -9.06 18.62
CA LEU A 260 -10.09 -9.15 19.24
C LEU A 260 -10.00 -8.25 20.48
N ASN A 261 -10.50 -7.02 20.42
CA ASN A 261 -10.50 -6.10 21.56
C ASN A 261 -11.38 -6.61 22.70
N ARG A 262 -12.55 -7.18 22.40
CA ARG A 262 -13.42 -7.83 23.41
C ARG A 262 -12.71 -9.03 24.05
N PHE A 263 -12.04 -9.85 23.25
CA PHE A 263 -11.27 -11.00 23.75
C PHE A 263 -10.13 -10.57 24.67
N ARG A 264 -9.34 -9.55 24.27
CA ARG A 264 -8.27 -8.99 25.10
C ARG A 264 -8.81 -8.44 26.42
N ALA A 265 -9.88 -7.65 26.38
CA ALA A 265 -10.51 -7.10 27.59
C ALA A 265 -11.00 -8.19 28.54
N MET A 266 -11.64 -9.25 28.03
CA MET A 266 -12.10 -10.39 28.83
C MET A 266 -10.92 -11.15 29.46
N ARG A 267 -9.87 -11.42 28.68
CA ARG A 267 -8.66 -12.09 29.16
C ARG A 267 -8.00 -11.30 30.29
N ASP A 268 -7.89 -9.99 30.13
CA ASP A 268 -7.26 -9.12 31.12
C ASP A 268 -8.11 -9.05 32.40
N PHE A 269 -9.44 -9.01 32.28
CA PHE A 269 -10.36 -9.14 33.42
C PHE A 269 -10.24 -10.47 34.17
N MET A 270 -10.08 -11.59 33.46
CA MET A 270 -9.88 -12.89 34.11
C MET A 270 -8.55 -12.98 34.87
N ARG A 271 -7.49 -12.34 34.36
CA ARG A 271 -6.18 -12.29 35.04
C ARG A 271 -6.25 -11.49 36.33
N THR A 272 -6.95 -10.35 36.36
CA THR A 272 -7.08 -9.55 37.58
C THR A 272 -7.86 -10.27 38.67
N ILE A 273 -8.86 -11.09 38.32
CA ILE A 273 -9.57 -11.94 39.29
C ILE A 273 -8.62 -12.98 39.89
N GLN A 274 -7.76 -13.63 39.09
CA GLN A 274 -6.81 -14.61 39.59
C GLN A 274 -5.72 -14.01 40.46
N GLU A 275 -5.29 -12.77 40.19
CA GLU A 275 -4.29 -12.06 41.01
C GLU A 275 -4.87 -11.54 42.33
N ALA A 276 -6.20 -11.36 42.41
CA ALA A 276 -6.90 -10.90 43.61
C ALA A 276 -7.38 -12.04 44.53
N ALA A 277 -7.30 -13.30 44.09
CA ALA A 277 -7.71 -14.50 44.83
C ALA A 277 -6.51 -15.21 45.47
#